data_AF-A0A6V7XWD6-F1
#
_entry.id   AF-A0A6V7XWD6-F1
#
_cell.length_a   1.000
_cell.length_b   1.000
_cell.length_c   1.000
_cell.angle_alpha   90.00
_cell.angle_beta   90.00
_cell.angle_gamma   90.00
#
_symmetry.space_group_name_H-M   'P 1'
#
loop_
_entity.id
_entity.type
_entity.pdbx_description
1 polymer ?
#
loop_
_entity_poly.entity_id
_entity_poly.type
_entity_poly.pdbx_seq_one_letter_code
_entity_poly.pdbx_strand_id
1 'polypeptide(L)' 'EDAIRAHSFFREIDWDALEARKVKPPFRPRIKGKRDVNNFDADFTKEEPTLTPTDPTVMKSIAQDEFRGFSFINSEFNRE' A
#
# COMPACT_ATOMS: atom_id res chain seq x y z
N GLU A 1 -14.95 -11.05 16.41
CA GLU A 1 -14.26 -9.74 16.54
C GLU A 1 -14.66 -8.99 17.81
N ASP A 2 -15.92 -9.12 18.25
CA ASP A 2 -16.44 -8.45 19.45
C ASP A 2 -15.63 -8.72 20.73
N ALA A 3 -15.13 -9.94 20.91
CA ALA A 3 -14.28 -10.29 22.05
C ALA A 3 -12.99 -9.46 22.12
N ILE A 4 -12.42 -9.05 20.98
CA ILE A 4 -11.25 -8.16 20.93
C ILE A 4 -11.69 -6.74 21.27
N ARG A 5 -12.76 -6.24 20.65
CA ARG A 5 -13.25 -4.87 20.86
C ARG A 5 -13.69 -4.60 22.31
N ALA A 6 -14.21 -5.62 23.00
CA ALA A 6 -14.67 -5.56 24.37
C ALA A 6 -13.58 -5.84 25.43
N HIS A 7 -12.38 -6.26 25.02
CA HIS A 7 -11.31 -6.55 25.97
C HIS A 7 -10.85 -5.27 26.68
N SER A 8 -10.59 -5.36 27.98
CA SER A 8 -10.28 -4.21 28.86
C SER A 8 -9.07 -3.39 28.41
N PHE A 9 -8.11 -4.03 27.71
CA PHE A 9 -6.96 -3.36 27.09
C PHE A 9 -7.36 -2.28 26.08
N PHE A 10 -8.47 -2.49 25.33
CA PHE A 10 -8.93 -1.57 24.28
C PHE A 10 -10.10 -0.68 24.71
N ARG A 11 -10.43 -0.63 26.01
CA ARG A 11 -11.62 0.09 26.52
C ARG A 11 -11.70 1.58 26.15
N GLU A 12 -10.56 2.19 25.86
CA GLU A 12 -10.43 3.62 25.51
C GLU A 12 -10.49 3.86 24.00
N ILE A 13 -10.56 2.80 23.19
CA ILE A 13 -10.66 2.90 21.75
C ILE A 13 -12.13 3.05 21.35
N ASP A 14 -12.45 4.22 20.80
CA ASP A 14 -13.63 4.39 19.96
C ASP A 14 -13.34 3.77 18.57
N TRP A 15 -13.92 2.60 18.33
CA TRP A 15 -13.69 1.82 17.11
C TRP A 15 -14.25 2.49 15.86
N ASP A 16 -15.39 3.18 15.98
CA ASP A 16 -16.03 3.88 14.84
C ASP A 16 -15.22 5.12 14.46
N ALA A 17 -14.74 5.87 15.46
CA ALA A 17 -13.85 7.01 15.22
C ALA A 17 -12.47 6.58 14.68
N LEU A 18 -11.96 5.44 15.13
CA LEU A 18 -10.70 4.87 14.64
C LEU A 18 -10.82 4.48 13.15
N GLU A 19 -11.87 3.75 12.78
CA GLU A 19 -12.15 3.36 11.39
C GLU A 19 -12.35 4.58 10.48
N ALA A 20 -13.08 5.60 10.97
CA ALA A 20 -13.27 6.87 10.29
C ALA A 20 -12.00 7.77 10.27
N ARG A 21 -10.85 7.29 10.75
CA ARG A 21 -9.56 8.00 10.81
C ARG A 21 -9.61 9.32 11.61
N LYS A 22 -10.51 9.41 12.60
CA LYS A 22 -10.69 10.59 13.47
C LYS A 22 -9.82 10.54 14.73
N VAL A 23 -9.33 9.35 15.11
CA VAL A 23 -8.39 9.20 16.22
C VAL A 23 -6.99 9.65 15.77
N LYS A 24 -6.38 10.59 16.49
CA LYS A 24 -5.02 11.08 16.20
C LYS A 24 -4.00 9.96 16.46
N PRO A 25 -3.14 9.60 15.49
CA PRO A 25 -2.09 8.62 15.73
C PRO A 25 -1.10 9.09 16.80
N PRO A 26 -0.61 8.18 17.67
CA PRO A 26 0.38 8.53 18.70
C PRO A 26 1.74 8.90 18.09
N PHE A 27 2.03 8.43 16.88
CA PHE A 27 3.24 8.73 16.14
C PHE A 27 2.90 9.33 14.77
N ARG A 28 3.60 10.41 14.39
CA ARG A 28 3.49 11.03 13.08
C ARG A 28 4.87 11.01 12.42
N PRO A 29 5.08 10.30 11.30
CA PRO A 29 6.36 10.30 10.61
C PRO A 29 6.66 11.69 10.06
N ARG A 30 7.94 12.05 10.02
CA ARG A 30 8.39 13.31 9.43
C ARG A 30 8.41 13.16 7.91
N ILE A 31 7.65 14.00 7.22
CA ILE A 31 7.56 14.02 5.76
C ILE A 31 7.88 15.44 5.29
N LYS A 32 8.90 15.58 4.44
CA LYS A 32 9.35 16.88 3.90
C LYS A 32 8.51 17.37 2.72
N GLY A 33 7.84 16.46 2.00
CA GLY A 33 7.00 16.80 0.86
C GLY A 33 6.45 15.58 0.11
N LYS A 34 5.76 15.81 -1.01
CA LYS A 34 5.06 14.75 -1.79
C LYS A 34 5.98 13.67 -2.37
N ARG A 35 7.26 13.97 -2.55
CA ARG A 35 8.29 13.05 -3.10
C ARG A 35 9.29 12.60 -2.03
N ASP A 36 8.96 12.76 -0.74
CA ASP A 36 9.86 12.34 0.32
C ASP A 36 9.96 10.82 0.37
N VAL A 37 11.19 10.31 0.41
CA VAL A 37 11.50 8.88 0.46
C VAL A 37 12.19 8.46 1.76
N ASN A 38 12.28 9.33 2.78
CA ASN A 38 13.01 9.08 4.03
C ASN A 38 12.50 7.87 4.86
N ASN A 39 11.30 7.34 4.57
CA ASN A 39 10.74 6.16 5.23
C ASN A 39 10.89 4.86 4.41
N PHE A 40 11.63 4.91 3.30
CA PHE A 40 12.04 3.75 2.51
C PHE A 40 13.53 3.50 2.70
N ASP A 41 13.98 2.27 2.44
CA ASP A 41 15.40 1.95 2.48
C ASP A 41 16.17 2.76 1.42
N ALA A 42 17.36 3.21 1.80
CA ALA A 42 18.24 3.98 0.93
C ALA A 42 18.74 3.14 -0.25
N ASP A 43 18.82 1.82 -0.11
CA ASP A 43 19.29 0.94 -1.18
C ASP A 43 18.35 1.02 -2.40
N PHE A 44 17.03 0.93 -2.19
CA PHE A 44 16.06 1.04 -3.28
C PHE A 44 15.90 2.46 -3.82
N THR A 45 15.99 3.48 -2.97
CA THR A 45 15.73 4.88 -3.39
C THR A 45 16.92 5.51 -4.12
N LYS A 46 18.11 4.91 -4.02
CA LYS A 46 19.30 5.29 -4.80
C LYS A 46 19.39 4.56 -6.14
N GLU A 47 18.70 3.44 -6.30
CA GLU A 47 18.65 2.74 -7.58
C GLU A 47 17.93 3.59 -8.63
N GLU A 48 18.36 3.45 -9.88
CA GLU A 48 17.69 4.10 -11.00
C GLU A 48 16.33 3.41 -11.23
N PRO A 49 15.22 4.17 -11.40
CA PRO A 49 13.89 3.59 -11.59
C PRO A 49 13.73 3.06 -13.03
N THR A 50 14.47 2.00 -13.36
CA THR A 50 14.48 1.36 -14.67
C THR A 50 13.95 -0.07 -14.58
N LEU A 51 13.34 -0.54 -15.66
CA LEU A 51 12.89 -1.92 -15.76
C LEU A 51 14.06 -2.81 -16.16
N THR A 52 14.26 -3.91 -15.44
CA THR A 52 15.27 -4.91 -15.81
C THR A 52 14.95 -5.47 -17.21
N PRO A 53 15.92 -5.51 -18.14
CA PRO A 53 15.71 -6.11 -19.44
C PRO A 53 15.32 -7.59 -19.33
N THR A 54 14.33 -8.02 -20.12
CA THR A 54 13.80 -9.39 -20.11
C THR A 54 14.39 -10.24 -21.24
N ASP A 55 14.62 -11.54 -20.98
CA ASP A 55 14.98 -12.51 -22.02
C ASP A 55 13.74 -12.88 -22.88
N PRO A 56 13.75 -12.65 -24.19
CA PRO A 56 12.64 -13.01 -25.08
C PRO A 56 12.26 -14.49 -25.07
N THR A 57 13.21 -15.38 -24.77
CA THR A 57 13.00 -16.83 -24.71
C THR A 57 12.15 -17.21 -23.50
N VAL A 58 12.46 -16.61 -22.34
CA VAL A 58 11.69 -16.79 -21.11
C VAL A 58 10.28 -16.24 -21.31
N MET A 59 10.15 -15.04 -21.87
CA MET A 59 8.85 -14.42 -22.13
C MET A 59 7.93 -15.28 -23.01
N LYS A 60 8.48 -15.96 -24.02
CA LYS A 60 7.72 -16.87 -24.90
C LYS A 60 7.23 -18.14 -24.21
N SER A 61 7.91 -18.59 -23.16
CA SER A 61 7.50 -19.79 -22.40
C SER A 61 6.38 -19.54 -21.39
N ILE A 62 6.04 -18.28 -21.12
CA ILE A 62 5.01 -17.91 -20.16
C ILE A 62 3.63 -18.06 -20.78
N ALA A 63 2.72 -18.77 -20.11
CA ALA A 63 1.34 -18.95 -20.54
C ALA A 63 0.54 -17.64 -20.40
N GLN A 64 0.40 -16.88 -21.49
CA GLN A 64 -0.21 -15.54 -21.46
C GLN A 64 -1.68 -15.55 -21.03
N ASP A 65 -2.40 -16.65 -21.26
CA ASP A 65 -3.80 -16.79 -20.87
C ASP A 65 -4.01 -16.74 -19.35
N GLU A 66 -2.98 -17.01 -18.55
CA GLU A 66 -3.04 -16.88 -17.09
C GLU A 66 -3.23 -15.43 -16.62
N PHE A 67 -2.90 -14.44 -17.47
CA PHE A 67 -3.11 -13.03 -17.19
C PHE A 67 -4.47 -12.51 -17.68
N ARG A 68 -5.35 -13.37 -18.22
CA ARG A 68 -6.69 -12.97 -18.65
C ARG A 68 -7.48 -12.40 -17.47
N GLY A 69 -7.98 -11.18 -17.62
CA GLY A 69 -8.72 -10.47 -16.56
C GLY A 69 -7.84 -9.76 -15.53
N PHE A 70 -6.52 -9.68 -15.75
CA PHE A 70 -5.60 -8.94 -14.87
C PHE A 70 -5.87 -7.43 -14.85
N SER A 71 -6.24 -6.85 -15.99
CA SER A 71 -6.49 -5.40 -16.09
C SER A 71 -7.71 -5.00 -15.27
N PHE A 72 -7.48 -4.13 -14.28
CA PHE A 72 -8.51 -3.55 -13.43
C PHE A 72 -8.34 -2.03 -13.33
N ILE A 73 -9.45 -1.30 -13.37
CA ILE A 73 -9.51 0.13 -13.09
C ILE A 73 -10.58 0.32 -12.01
N ASN A 74 -10.21 0.95 -10.90
CA ASN A 74 -11.17 1.31 -9.87
C ASN A 74 -12.17 2.34 -10.45
N SER A 75 -13.47 2.11 -10.31
CA SER A 75 -14.54 2.99 -10.80
C SER A 75 -14.52 4.40 -10.17
N GLU A 76 -13.87 4.53 -9.02
CA GLU A 76 -13.67 5.78 -8.30
C GLU A 76 -12.36 6.48 -8.68
N PHE A 77 -11.46 5.81 -9.42
CA PHE A 77 -10.20 6.38 -9.86
C PHE A 77 -10.50 7.44 -10.93
N ASN A 78 -10.22 8.71 -10.61
CA ASN A 78 -10.58 9.94 -11.35
C ASN A 78 -12.00 10.50 -11.10
N ARG A 79 -12.70 10.09 -10.04
CA ARG A 79 -13.78 10.94 -9.51
C ARG A 79 -13.12 12.07 -8.72
N GLU A 80 -13.07 13.26 -9.34
CA GLU A 80 -12.32 14.49 -8.99
C GLU A 80 -10.91 14.61 -9.58
#